data_AF-A0A6L2K9V4-F1
#
_entry.id   AF-A0A6L2K9V4-F1
#
_cell.length_a   1.000
_cell.length_b   1.000
_cell.length_c   1.000
_cell.angle_alpha   90.00
_cell.angle_beta   90.00
_cell.angle_gamma   90.00
#
_symmetry.space_group_name_H-M   'P 1'
#
loop_
_entity.id
_entity.type
_entity.pdbx_description
1 polymer ?
#
loop_
_entity_poly.entity_id
_entity_poly.type
_entity_poly.pdbx_seq_one_letter_code
_entity_poly.pdbx_strand_id
1 'polypeptide(L)'
;MTSSIYVAVPSDIVEWHDYKHLDWITMCRDDGKLYKFKEGDFKRLRIQEIEDMLLLLVQGKLKNLTVEERFAFNVSLRMFTRSIVIQRHVEDL
;
A
#
# COMPACT_ATOMS: atom_id res chain seq x y z
N MET A 1 6.94 -19.68 -1.15
CA MET A 1 7.43 -19.22 0.16
C MET A 1 6.27 -18.55 0.86
N THR A 2 6.06 -18.88 2.12
CA THR A 2 4.94 -18.44 2.97
C THR A 2 5.05 -16.94 3.24
N SER A 3 4.38 -16.12 2.44
CA SER A 3 4.20 -14.69 2.75
C SER A 3 3.03 -14.57 3.70
N SER A 4 3.34 -14.40 4.97
CA SER A 4 2.36 -14.24 6.02
C SER A 4 2.49 -12.83 6.64
N ILE A 5 1.35 -12.14 6.61
CA ILE A 5 1.10 -10.74 6.97
C ILE A 5 -0.38 -10.75 7.38
N TYR A 6 -0.70 -10.28 8.59
CA TYR A 6 -2.02 -10.52 9.17
C TYR A 6 -2.80 -9.29 9.65
N VAL A 7 -2.21 -8.08 9.69
CA VAL A 7 -2.96 -6.92 10.17
C VAL A 7 -2.54 -5.65 9.43
N ALA A 8 -3.50 -5.04 8.72
CA ALA A 8 -3.39 -3.65 8.31
C ALA A 8 -4.26 -2.81 9.24
N VAL A 9 -3.66 -1.80 9.88
CA VAL A 9 -4.39 -0.76 10.60
C VAL A 9 -4.38 0.48 9.70
N PRO A 10 -5.53 0.83 9.13
CA PRO A 10 -5.69 2.07 8.37
C PRO A 10 -5.62 3.25 9.35
N SER A 11 -5.11 4.38 8.88
CA SER A 11 -5.30 5.65 9.56
C SER A 11 -6.27 6.54 8.78
N ASP A 12 -6.50 7.74 9.31
CA ASP A 12 -7.51 8.69 8.86
C ASP A 12 -7.48 8.85 7.33
N ILE A 13 -8.67 8.78 6.73
CA ILE A 13 -8.89 9.13 5.34
C ILE A 13 -8.91 10.65 5.27
N VAL A 14 -7.92 11.23 4.60
CA VAL A 14 -7.80 12.68 4.46
C VAL A 14 -8.34 13.08 3.10
N GLU A 15 -9.16 14.14 3.10
CA GLU A 15 -9.68 14.74 1.89
C GLU A 15 -8.70 15.80 1.37
N TRP A 16 -8.16 15.58 0.17
CA TRP A 16 -7.34 16.55 -0.57
C TRP A 16 -7.94 16.76 -1.96
N HIS A 17 -8.22 18.02 -2.31
CA HIS A 17 -8.78 18.40 -3.60
C HIS A 17 -10.04 17.59 -3.99
N ASP A 18 -11.03 17.53 -3.10
CA ASP A 18 -12.29 16.78 -3.28
C ASP A 18 -12.12 15.27 -3.51
N TYR A 19 -10.94 14.72 -3.19
CA TYR A 19 -10.66 13.30 -3.30
C TYR A 19 -10.19 12.75 -1.96
N LYS A 20 -10.66 11.55 -1.62
CA LYS A 20 -10.34 10.86 -0.37
C LYS A 20 -9.10 10.00 -0.55
N HIS A 21 -8.06 10.27 0.24
CA HIS A 21 -6.79 9.57 0.19
C HIS A 21 -6.47 8.97 1.55
N LEU A 22 -5.68 7.89 1.53
CA LEU A 22 -5.16 7.28 2.76
C LEU A 22 -3.86 8.01 3.15
N ASP A 23 -3.85 8.73 4.27
CA ASP A 23 -2.64 9.48 4.70
C ASP A 23 -1.49 8.52 5.07
N TRP A 24 -1.83 7.45 5.79
CA TRP A 24 -0.91 6.34 6.03
C TRP A 24 -1.62 5.01 6.31
N ILE A 25 -0.88 3.93 6.10
CA ILE A 25 -1.28 2.58 6.50
C ILE A 25 -0.19 1.95 7.35
N THR A 26 -0.57 1.25 8.40
CA THR A 26 0.35 0.39 9.15
C THR A 26 0.11 -1.05 8.79
N MET A 27 1.17 -1.78 8.44
CA MET A 27 1.11 -3.21 8.13
C MET A 27 1.96 -4.01 9.10
N CYS A 28 1.41 -5.07 9.66
CA CYS A 28 2.10 -5.99 10.56
C CYS A 28 2.47 -7.28 9.83
N ARG A 29 3.78 -7.54 9.71
CA ARG A 29 4.35 -8.80 9.19
C ARG A 29 4.39 -9.87 10.29
N ASP A 30 4.60 -11.13 9.92
CA ASP A 30 4.73 -12.25 10.88
C ASP A 30 5.88 -12.12 11.86
N ASP A 31 6.93 -11.37 11.49
CA ASP A 31 8.05 -11.09 12.37
C ASP A 31 7.68 -10.08 13.48
N GLY A 32 6.40 -9.70 13.56
CA GLY A 32 5.86 -8.74 14.52
C GLY A 32 6.21 -7.29 14.19
N LYS A 33 6.88 -7.03 13.05
CA LYS A 33 7.24 -5.65 12.68
C LYS A 33 6.06 -4.93 12.06
N LEU A 34 5.83 -3.73 12.58
CA LEU A 34 4.88 -2.76 12.05
C LEU A 34 5.59 -1.85 11.07
N TYR A 35 5.08 -1.79 9.85
CA TYR A 35 5.54 -0.91 8.80
C TYR A 35 4.51 0.17 8.58
N LYS A 36 4.88 1.42 8.85
CA LYS A 36 4.07 2.59 8.59
C LYS A 36 4.45 3.16 7.23
N PHE A 37 3.49 3.26 6.33
CA PHE A 37 3.67 3.85 5.00
C PHE A 37 2.81 5.09 4.88
N LYS A 38 3.42 6.23 4.55
CA LYS A 38 2.72 7.38 3.99
C LYS A 38 2.78 7.35 2.47
N GLU A 39 1.91 8.10 1.80
CA GLU A 39 1.94 8.22 0.33
C GLU A 39 3.34 8.61 -0.19
N GLY A 40 4.03 9.53 0.51
CA GLY A 40 5.39 9.95 0.16
C GLY A 40 6.47 8.89 0.41
N ASP A 41 6.23 7.92 1.29
CA ASP A 41 7.17 6.83 1.58
C ASP A 41 7.15 5.76 0.51
N PHE A 42 6.11 5.74 -0.34
CA PHE A 42 6.01 4.73 -1.36
C PHE A 42 7.26 4.70 -2.24
N LYS A 43 7.84 5.84 -2.64
CA LYS A 43 9.08 5.89 -3.43
C LYS A 43 10.27 5.11 -2.83
N ARG A 44 10.25 4.80 -1.53
CA ARG A 44 11.28 4.02 -0.82
C ARG A 44 10.96 2.53 -0.73
N LEU A 45 9.73 2.13 -1.08
CA LEU A 45 9.33 0.73 -1.12
C LEU A 45 10.03 -0.02 -2.23
N ARG A 46 10.47 -1.24 -1.92
CA ARG A 46 10.92 -2.18 -2.94
C ARG A 46 9.71 -2.77 -3.65
N ILE A 47 9.86 -3.07 -4.93
CA ILE A 47 8.80 -3.68 -5.76
C ILE A 47 8.24 -4.96 -5.12
N GLN A 48 9.10 -5.79 -4.53
CA GLN A 48 8.70 -7.00 -3.82
C GLN A 48 7.72 -6.73 -2.68
N GLU A 49 7.89 -5.62 -1.96
CA GLU A 49 6.99 -5.25 -0.86
C GLU A 49 5.62 -4.81 -1.40
N ILE A 50 5.58 -4.18 -2.58
CA ILE A 50 4.35 -3.80 -3.26
C ILE A 50 3.62 -5.05 -3.79
N GLU A 51 4.37 -6.01 -4.35
CA GLU A 51 3.82 -7.30 -4.81
C GLU A 51 3.19 -8.08 -3.66
N ASP A 52 3.87 -8.15 -2.51
CA ASP A 52 3.33 -8.77 -1.30
C ASP A 52 2.04 -8.07 -0.84
N MET A 53 2.02 -6.72 -0.83
CA MET A 53 0.82 -5.95 -0.46
C MET A 53 -0.36 -6.18 -1.41
N LEU A 54 -0.10 -6.19 -2.71
CA LEU A 54 -1.10 -6.49 -3.75
C LEU A 54 -1.66 -7.91 -3.58
N LEU A 55 -0.79 -8.88 -3.32
CA LEU A 55 -1.19 -10.26 -3.11
C LEU A 55 -2.15 -10.39 -1.92
N LEU A 56 -1.91 -9.67 -0.82
CA LEU A 56 -2.82 -9.68 0.34
C LEU A 56 -4.19 -9.06 0.03
N LEU A 57 -4.22 -7.99 -0.76
CA LEU A 57 -5.45 -7.35 -1.21
C LEU A 57 -6.27 -8.32 -2.08
N VAL A 58 -5.64 -8.95 -3.07
CA VAL A 58 -6.27 -9.91 -4.00
C VAL A 58 -6.75 -11.17 -3.27
N GLN A 59 -5.99 -11.64 -2.28
CA GLN A 59 -6.37 -12.81 -1.47
C GLN A 59 -7.45 -12.50 -0.43
N GLY A 60 -7.85 -11.23 -0.25
CA GLY A 60 -8.83 -10.81 0.75
C GLY A 60 -8.35 -11.03 2.19
N LYS A 61 -7.03 -11.07 2.42
CA LYS A 61 -6.44 -11.30 3.75
C LYS A 61 -6.45 -10.06 4.64
N LEU A 62 -6.66 -8.87 4.07
CA LEU A 62 -6.78 -7.60 4.79
C LEU A 62 -8.16 -7.42 5.44
N LYS A 63 -8.56 -8.40 6.27
CA LYS A 63 -9.90 -8.45 6.88
C LYS A 63 -10.20 -7.27 7.81
N ASN A 64 -9.17 -6.65 8.37
CA ASN A 64 -9.28 -5.54 9.32
C ASN A 64 -9.56 -4.19 8.64
N LEU A 65 -9.44 -4.11 7.31
CA LEU A 65 -9.80 -2.92 6.54
C LEU A 65 -11.29 -2.98 6.15
N THR A 66 -11.98 -1.86 6.32
CA THR A 66 -13.32 -1.61 5.77
C THR A 66 -13.29 -1.58 4.24
N VAL A 67 -14.45 -1.64 3.59
CA VAL A 67 -14.56 -1.60 2.13
C VAL A 67 -13.97 -0.31 1.55
N GLU A 68 -14.22 0.83 2.21
CA GLU A 68 -13.71 2.14 1.80
C GLU A 68 -12.19 2.22 1.91
N GLU A 69 -11.60 1.70 3.00
CA GLU A 69 -10.16 1.67 3.19
C GLU A 69 -9.46 0.72 2.21
N ARG A 70 -10.07 -0.44 1.90
CA ARG A 70 -9.54 -1.33 0.85
C ARG A 70 -9.57 -0.67 -0.52
N PHE A 71 -10.62 0.09 -0.82
CA PHE A 71 -10.73 0.82 -2.07
C PHE A 71 -9.67 1.91 -2.16
N ALA A 72 -9.53 2.75 -1.12
CA ALA A 72 -8.50 3.78 -1.05
C ALA A 72 -7.08 3.17 -1.17
N PHE A 73 -6.81 2.09 -0.44
CA PHE A 73 -5.52 1.40 -0.49
C PHE A 73 -5.21 0.83 -1.89
N ASN A 74 -6.21 0.25 -2.56
CA ASN A 74 -6.07 -0.23 -3.95
C ASN A 74 -5.76 0.90 -4.93
N VAL A 75 -6.44 2.05 -4.79
CA VAL A 75 -6.18 3.25 -5.61
C VAL A 75 -4.74 3.73 -5.39
N SER A 76 -4.30 3.85 -4.13
CA SER A 76 -2.94 4.28 -3.78
C SER A 76 -1.87 3.33 -4.36
N LEU A 77 -2.02 2.01 -4.20
CA LEU A 77 -1.07 1.02 -4.76
C LEU A 77 -0.99 1.10 -6.29
N ARG A 78 -2.12 1.29 -6.97
CA ARG A 78 -2.17 1.41 -8.43
C ARG A 78 -1.48 2.68 -8.93
N MET A 79 -1.72 3.80 -8.26
CA MET A 79 -1.04 5.07 -8.56
C MET A 79 0.47 4.95 -8.35
N PHE A 80 0.87 4.30 -7.26
CA PHE A 80 2.28 4.12 -6.97
C PHE A 80 3.02 3.21 -7.96
N THR A 81 2.42 2.07 -8.30
CA THR A 81 2.98 1.14 -9.30
C THR A 81 3.20 1.86 -10.64
N ARG A 82 2.25 2.71 -11.06
CA ARG A 82 2.40 3.55 -12.25
C ARG A 82 3.56 4.53 -12.12
N SER A 83 3.71 5.19 -10.96
CA SER A 83 4.83 6.11 -10.72
C SER A 83 6.18 5.42 -10.82
N ILE A 84 6.34 4.20 -10.30
CA ILE A 84 7.61 3.45 -10.41
C ILE A 84 7.90 3.08 -11.85
N VAL A 85 6.89 2.58 -12.58
CA VAL A 85 7.06 2.18 -13.99
C VAL A 85 7.52 3.38 -14.83
N ILE A 86 6.94 4.56 -14.60
CA ILE A 86 7.33 5.81 -15.25
C ILE A 86 8.75 6.23 -14.84
N GLN A 87 9.05 6.21 -13.54
CA GLN A 87 10.39 6.57 -13.05
C GLN A 87 11.48 5.68 -13.65
N ARG A 88 11.26 4.37 -13.70
CA ARG A 88 12.18 3.43 -14.36
C ARG A 88 12.38 3.74 -15.84
N HIS A 89 11.31 4.04 -16.58
CA HIS A 89 11.44 4.43 -17.99
C HIS A 89 12.20 5.75 -18.18
N VAL A 90 12.15 6.67 -17.22
CA VAL A 90 12.90 7.93 -17.27
C VAL A 90 14.36 7.73 -16.86
N GLU A 91 14.65 6.86 -15.90
CA GLU A 91 16.03 6.51 -15.50
C GLU A 91 16.78 5.73 -16.59
N ASP A 92 16.06 5.02 -17.46
CA ASP A 92 16.64 4.26 -18.58
C ASP A 92 16.90 5.10 -19.86
N LEU A 93 16.62 6.43 -19.84
CA LEU A 93 16.86 7.39 -20.94
C LEU A 93 18.17 8.19 -20.74
#